data_AF-A0A433EQU7-F1
#
_entry.id   AF-A0A433EQU7-F1
#
_cell.length_a   1.000
_cell.length_b   1.000
_cell.length_c   1.000
_cell.angle_alpha   90.00
_cell.angle_beta   90.00
_cell.angle_gamma   90.00
#
_symmetry.space_group_name_H-M   'P 1'
#
loop_
_entity.id
_entity.type
_entity.pdbx_description
1 polymer ?
#
loop_
_entity_poly.entity_id
_entity_poly.type
_entity_poly.pdbx_seq_one_letter_code
_entity_poly.pdbx_strand_id
1 'polypeptide(L)' 'MKTQVIIEQETKKIIATSFSLGKKHDYALFKESKIPILKNTKLIVDSGYQGIQKKSQ' A
#
# COMPACT_ATOMS: atom_id res chain seq x y z
N MET A 1 -7.04 14.63 4.15
CA MET A 1 -6.71 13.35 4.82
C MET A 1 -6.51 12.31 3.74
N LYS A 2 -5.39 11.59 3.74
CA LYS A 2 -5.15 10.47 2.82
C LYS A 2 -5.19 9.17 3.60
N THR A 3 -5.82 8.16 3.03
CA THR A 3 -6.01 6.86 3.66
C THR A 3 -5.54 5.76 2.73
N GLN A 4 -4.80 4.81 3.28
CA GLN A 4 -4.44 3.54 2.64
C GLN A 4 -5.20 2.43 3.34
N VAL A 5 -5.82 1.55 2.56
CA VAL A 5 -6.50 0.35 3.04
C VAL A 5 -5.93 -0.84 2.28
N ILE A 6 -5.59 -1.89 3.01
CA ILE A 6 -5.15 -3.16 2.43
C ILE A 6 -6.22 -4.19 2.70
N ILE A 7 -6.62 -4.86 1.63
CA ILE A 7 -7.70 -5.82 1.65
C ILE A 7 -7.16 -7.12 1.05
N GLU A 8 -7.45 -8.23 1.72
CA GLU A 8 -7.20 -9.55 1.18
C GLU A 8 -8.25 -9.84 0.09
N GLN A 9 -7.80 -10.24 -1.09
CA GLN A 9 -8.65 -10.20 -2.28
C GLN A 9 -9.80 -11.21 -2.23
N GLU A 10 -9.59 -12.40 -1.64
CA GLU A 10 -10.56 -13.49 -1.64
C GLU A 10 -11.63 -13.30 -0.57
N THR A 11 -11.20 -13.12 0.69
CA THR A 11 -12.05 -12.98 1.87
C THR A 11 -12.59 -11.57 2.08
N LYS A 12 -12.09 -10.58 1.31
CA LYS A 12 -12.43 -9.15 1.45
C LYS A 12 -12.13 -8.57 2.85
N LYS A 13 -11.31 -9.25 3.65
CA LYS A 13 -10.93 -8.79 4.98
C LYS A 13 -9.97 -7.61 4.88
N ILE A 14 -10.20 -6.60 5.70
CA ILE A 14 -9.26 -5.50 5.89
C ILE A 14 -8.09 -6.03 6.72
N ILE A 15 -6.90 -6.04 6.13
CA ILE A 15 -5.66 -6.47 6.78
C ILE A 15 -5.04 -5.31 7.55
N ALA A 16 -5.05 -4.12 6.96
CA ALA A 16 -4.43 -2.93 7.54
C ALA A 16 -5.09 -1.65 7.02
N THR A 17 -5.10 -0.63 7.87
CA THR A 17 -5.46 0.73 7.51
C THR A 17 -4.36 1.68 7.95
N SER A 18 -4.11 2.72 7.17
CA SER A 18 -3.11 3.73 7.49
C SER A 18 -3.60 5.10 7.04
N PHE A 19 -3.43 6.08 7.91
CA PHE A 19 -3.95 7.42 7.72
C PHE A 19 -2.80 8.42 7.74
N SER A 20 -2.90 9.43 6.89
CA SER A 20 -2.00 10.59 6.93
C SER A 20 -2.77 11.89 6.89
N LEU A 21 -2.32 12.81 7.74
CA LEU A 21 -2.74 14.20 7.77
C LEU A 21 -1.81 15.00 6.86
N GLY A 22 -2.36 15.93 6.07
CA GLY A 22 -1.60 16.77 5.15
C GLY A 22 -1.35 16.16 3.75
N LYS A 23 -0.47 16.81 2.99
CA LYS A 23 -0.09 16.43 1.62
C LYS A 23 1.05 15.41 1.66
N LYS A 24 0.70 14.14 1.83
CA LYS A 24 1.66 13.02 1.77
C LYS A 24 1.52 12.26 0.45
N HIS A 25 2.64 11.81 -0.10
CA HIS A 25 2.62 10.93 -1.28
C HIS A 25 2.20 9.50 -0.88
N ASP A 26 1.45 8.82 -1.75
CA ASP A 26 0.88 7.51 -1.44
C ASP A 26 1.95 6.42 -1.20
N TYR A 27 3.13 6.54 -1.84
CA TYR A 27 4.26 5.64 -1.57
C TYR A 27 4.99 5.92 -0.26
N ALA A 28 5.06 7.19 0.17
CA ALA A 28 5.59 7.50 1.49
C ALA A 28 4.65 6.92 2.56
N LEU A 29 3.33 7.03 2.36
CA LEU A 29 2.34 6.39 3.22
C LEU A 29 2.49 4.86 3.23
N PHE A 30 2.70 4.23 2.07
CA PHE A 30 2.95 2.78 1.96
C PHE A 30 4.25 2.32 2.66
N LYS A 31 5.35 3.06 2.53
CA LYS A 31 6.61 2.71 3.21
C LYS A 31 6.47 2.83 4.73
N GLU A 32 5.76 3.85 5.18
CA GLU A 32 5.62 4.12 6.61
C GLU A 32 4.58 3.24 7.30
N SER A 33 3.59 2.72 6.57
CA SER A 33 2.60 1.80 7.13
C SER A 33 3.19 0.46 7.58
N LYS A 34 4.46 0.17 7.22
CA LYS A 34 5.27 -0.98 7.70
C LYS A 34 4.47 -2.29 7.74
N ILE A 35 3.65 -2.52 6.72
CA ILE A 35 2.77 -3.67 6.69
C ILE A 35 3.63 -4.94 6.60
N PRO A 36 3.36 -5.97 7.41
CA PRO A 36 4.04 -7.25 7.33
C PRO A 36 3.55 -8.03 6.10
N ILE A 37 3.94 -7.57 4.92
CA ILE A 37 3.70 -8.26 3.65
C ILE A 37 4.88 -9.22 3.46
N LEU A 38 4.59 -10.51 3.33
CA LEU A 38 5.62 -11.50 3.00
C LEU A 38 6.22 -11.15 1.64
N LYS A 39 7.53 -11.33 1.47
CA LYS A 39 8.23 -11.02 0.20
C LYS A 39 7.63 -11.72 -1.02
N ASN A 40 6.93 -12.85 -0.81
CA ASN A 40 6.31 -13.65 -1.87
C ASN A 40 4.82 -13.32 -2.09
N THR A 41 4.27 -12.31 -1.42
CA THR A 41 2.87 -11.90 -1.60
C THR A 41 2.76 -10.96 -2.81
N LYS A 42 1.85 -11.28 -3.73
CA LYS A 42 1.51 -10.40 -4.84
C LYS A 42 0.66 -9.25 -4.34
N LEU A 43 1.21 -8.04 -4.38
CA LEU A 43 0.47 -6.82 -4.06
C LEU A 43 -0.10 -6.23 -5.36
N ILE A 44 -1.41 -6.01 -5.39
CA ILE A 44 -2.08 -5.25 -6.45
C ILE A 44 -2.25 -3.84 -5.93
N VAL A 45 -1.63 -2.87 -6.60
CA VAL A 45 -1.75 -1.45 -6.30
C VAL A 45 -2.50 -0.75 -7.42
N ASP A 46 -3.08 0.40 -7.13
CA ASP A 46 -3.86 1.14 -8.11
C ASP A 46 -3.04 1.40 -9.38
N SER A 47 -3.67 1.15 -10.53
CA SER A 47 -3.04 1.14 -11.86
C SER A 47 -2.41 2.48 -12.25
N GLY A 48 -2.85 3.58 -11.64
CA GLY A 48 -2.24 4.91 -11.80
C GLY A 48 -0.89 5.09 -11.08
N TYR A 49 -0.49 4.13 -10.24
CA TYR A 49 0.70 4.27 -9.40
C TYR A 49 1.94 3.58 -9.98
N GLN A 50 2.58 4.23 -10.95
CA GLN A 50 3.80 3.73 -11.62
C GLN A 50 5.02 3.61 -10.68
N GLY A 51 5.04 4.34 -9.57
CA GLY A 51 6.18 4.39 -8.64
C GLY A 51 6.50 3.06 -7.93
N ILE A 52 5.54 2.13 -7.85
CA ILE A 52 5.73 0.82 -7.21
C ILE A 52 6.26 -0.24 -8.20
N GLN A 53 6.15 0.01 -9.52
CA GLN A 53 6.67 -0.89 -10.55
C GLN A 53 8.17 -0.73 -10.79
N LYS A 54 8.81 0.34 -10.29
CA LYS A 54 10.27 0.45 -10.30
C LYS A 54 10.86 -0.57 -9.34
N LYS A 55 11.22 -1.74 -9.90
CA LYS A 55 12.16 -2.67 -9.27
C LYS A 55 13.43 -1.88 -8.96
N SER A 56 13.84 -1.85 -7.70
CA SER A 56 15.20 -1.46 -7.33
C SER A 56 16.15 -2.40 -8.07
N GLN A 57 16.89 -1.86 -9.05
CA GLN A 57 18.14 -2.46 -9.53
C GLN A 57 19.22 -2.24 -8.48
#